data_AF-A0AAV2UTB3-F1
#
_entry.id   AF-A0AAV2UTB3-F1
#
_cell.length_a   1.000
_cell.length_b   1.000
_cell.length_c   1.000
_cell.angle_alpha   90.00
_cell.angle_beta   90.00
_cell.angle_gamma   90.00
#
_symmetry.space_group_name_H-M   'P 1'
#
loop_
_entity.id
_entity.type
_entity.pdbx_description
1 polymer ?
#
loop_
_entity_poly.entity_id
_entity_poly.type
_entity_poly.pdbx_seq_one_letter_code
_entity_poly.pdbx_strand_id
1 'polypeptide(L)' 'MTQSDRIEKLLVLLTIAFCWAHKTGEWRHVQKAIKIKKHGRKGVSFFRYGLDLLRDAALNGCQFIHILSPIYLGFCALVA' A
#
# COMPACT_ATOMS: atom_id res chain seq x y z
N MET A 1 9.61 -12.54 -30.68
CA MET A 1 10.07 -11.28 -30.06
C MET A 1 9.16 -10.96 -28.90
N THR A 2 9.68 -11.04 -27.68
CA THR A 2 8.99 -10.65 -26.45
C THR A 2 8.65 -9.16 -26.52
N GLN A 3 7.38 -8.80 -26.29
CA GLN A 3 6.92 -7.41 -26.36
C GLN A 3 7.37 -6.65 -25.09
N SER A 4 8.60 -6.16 -25.10
CA SER A 4 9.27 -5.45 -24.00
C SER A 4 8.43 -4.31 -23.44
N ASP A 5 7.79 -3.53 -24.32
CA ASP A 5 7.01 -2.34 -23.97
C ASP A 5 5.81 -2.66 -23.07
N ARG A 6 5.24 -3.87 -23.21
CA ARG A 6 4.12 -4.30 -22.36
C ARG A 6 4.60 -4.67 -20.97
N ILE A 7 5.76 -5.30 -20.87
CA ILE A 7 6.37 -5.66 -19.59
C ILE A 7 6.78 -4.41 -18.83
N GLU A 8 7.35 -3.42 -19.52
CA GLU A 8 7.70 -2.12 -18.93
C GLU A 8 6.49 -1.42 -18.33
N LYS A 9 5.39 -1.29 -19.10
CA LYS A 9 4.15 -0.66 -18.61
C LYS A 9 3.57 -1.39 -17.40
N LEU A 10 3.59 -2.73 -17.42
CA LEU A 10 3.14 -3.54 -16.28
C LEU A 10 4.04 -3.34 -15.05
N LEU A 11 5.35 -3.25 -15.23
CA LEU A 11 6.30 -2.99 -14.15
C LEU A 11 6.11 -1.61 -13.54
N VAL A 12 5.88 -0.57 -14.35
CA VAL A 12 5.59 0.78 -13.87
C VAL A 12 4.33 0.77 -13.01
N LEU A 13 3.24 0.18 -13.51
CA LEU A 13 1.99 0.06 -12.76
C LEU A 13 2.16 -0.76 -11.48
N LEU A 14 2.89 -1.87 -11.55
CA LEU A 14 3.19 -2.72 -10.39
C LEU A 14 3.98 -1.95 -9.34
N THR A 15 5.00 -1.18 -9.75
CA THR A 15 5.86 -0.42 -8.83
C THR A 15 5.07 0.67 -8.12
N ILE A 16 4.21 1.39 -8.85
CA ILE A 16 3.31 2.39 -8.27
C ILE A 16 2.36 1.74 -7.26
N ALA A 17 1.72 0.63 -7.63
CA ALA A 17 0.84 -0.11 -6.73
C ALA A 17 1.59 -0.63 -5.48
N PHE A 18 2.84 -1.06 -5.64
CA PHE A 18 3.66 -1.57 -4.55
C PHE A 18 4.07 -0.45 -3.57
N CYS A 19 4.48 0.70 -4.10
CA CYS A 19 4.78 1.89 -3.30
C CYS A 19 3.56 2.34 -2.50
N TRP A 20 2.39 2.30 -3.11
CA TRP A 20 1.13 2.63 -2.46
C TRP A 20 0.82 1.65 -1.33
N ALA A 21 0.87 0.35 -1.58
CA ALA A 21 0.62 -0.68 -0.58
C ALA A 21 1.58 -0.59 0.63
N HIS A 22 2.83 -0.17 0.39
CA HIS A 22 3.80 0.07 1.46
C HIS A 22 3.40 1.27 2.33
N LYS A 23 3.15 2.43 1.70
CA LYS A 23 2.77 3.67 2.41
C LYS A 23 1.46 3.53 3.18
N THR A 24 0.47 2.85 2.61
CA THR A 24 -0.79 2.55 3.33
C THR A 24 -0.57 1.61 4.51
N GLY A 25 0.33 0.63 4.37
CA GLY A 25 0.74 -0.25 5.45
C GLY A 25 1.38 0.50 6.63
N GLU A 26 2.25 1.46 6.34
CA GLU A 26 2.86 2.35 7.35
C GLU A 26 1.82 3.23 8.04
N TRP A 27 0.97 3.93 7.27
CA TRP A 27 -0.09 4.76 7.83
C TRP A 27 -1.07 3.96 8.70
N ARG A 28 -1.48 2.78 8.22
CA ARG A 28 -2.38 1.90 8.97
C ARG A 28 -1.71 1.38 10.23
N HIS A 29 -0.40 1.17 10.23
CA HIS A 29 0.35 0.79 11.44
C HIS A 29 0.31 1.88 12.51
N VAL A 30 0.37 3.15 12.13
CA VAL A 30 0.21 4.29 13.05
C VAL A 30 -1.20 4.31 13.66
N GLN A 31 -2.24 4.07 12.84
CA GLN A 31 -3.64 4.07 13.31
C GLN A 31 -4.01 2.81 14.11
N LYS A 32 -3.48 1.66 13.70
CA LYS A 32 -3.73 0.36 14.32
C LYS A 32 -2.43 -0.44 14.28
N ALA A 33 -1.72 -0.42 15.39
CA ALA A 33 -0.45 -1.11 15.51
C ALA A 33 -0.60 -2.61 15.19
N ILE A 34 0.35 -3.13 14.42
CA ILE A 34 0.43 -4.56 14.12
C ILE A 34 0.80 -5.27 15.43
N LYS A 35 -0.11 -6.11 15.93
CA LYS A 35 0.14 -6.90 17.14
C LYS A 35 1.36 -7.80 16.93
N ILE A 36 2.33 -7.64 17.81
CA ILE A 36 3.44 -8.57 17.95
C ILE A 36 2.92 -9.77 18.74
N LYS A 37 3.00 -10.95 18.15
CA LYS A 37 2.53 -12.19 18.78
C LYS A 37 3.50 -12.62 19.89
N LYS A 38 3.08 -13.53 20.78
CA LYS A 38 3.85 -14.00 21.95
C LYS A 38 5.28 -14.49 21.63
N HIS A 39 5.52 -14.95 20.40
CA HIS A 39 6.84 -15.39 19.91
C HIS A 39 7.70 -14.25 19.29
N GLY A 40 7.47 -12.98 19.65
CA GLY A 40 8.30 -11.82 19.26
C GLY A 40 8.20 -11.35 17.80
N ARG A 41 7.60 -12.15 16.90
CA ARG A 41 7.45 -11.81 15.48
C ARG A 41 6.16 -11.03 15.20
N LYS A 42 6.25 -10.03 14.31
CA LYS A 42 5.08 -9.29 13.79
C LYS A 42 4.09 -10.28 13.16
N GLY A 43 2.80 -10.15 13.50
CA GLY A 43 1.78 -11.07 13.01
C GLY A 43 1.57 -11.01 11.48
N VAL A 44 1.85 -9.87 10.86
CA VAL A 44 1.76 -9.61 9.43
C VAL A 44 2.87 -8.65 8.98
N SER A 45 3.30 -8.73 7.72
CA SER A 45 4.20 -7.75 7.11
C SER A 45 3.45 -6.45 6.78
N PHE A 46 4.15 -5.31 6.73
CA PHE A 46 3.57 -4.01 6.35
C PHE A 46 2.91 -4.06 4.97
N PHE A 47 3.51 -4.75 4.00
CA PHE A 47 2.93 -4.93 2.67
C PHE A 47 1.60 -5.70 2.71
N ARG A 48 1.55 -6.82 3.45
CA ARG A 48 0.32 -7.61 3.62
C ARG A 48 -0.76 -6.78 4.31
N TYR A 49 -0.36 -5.99 5.30
CA TYR A 49 -1.24 -5.12 6.07
C TYR A 49 -1.86 -4.00 5.23
N GLY A 50 -1.06 -3.36 4.37
CA GLY A 50 -1.55 -2.37 3.40
C GLY A 50 -2.40 -3.00 2.30
N LEU A 51 -2.04 -4.21 1.83
CA LEU A 51 -2.80 -4.95 0.82
C LEU A 51 -4.17 -5.41 1.34
N ASP A 52 -4.26 -5.87 2.59
CA ASP A 52 -5.55 -6.24 3.21
C ASP A 52 -6.47 -5.02 3.29
N LEU A 53 -5.94 -3.84 3.61
CA LEU A 53 -6.70 -2.58 3.58
C LEU A 53 -7.17 -2.22 2.16
N LEU A 54 -6.29 -2.37 1.17
CA LEU A 54 -6.62 -2.17 -0.25
C LEU A 54 -7.72 -3.14 -0.72
N ARG A 55 -7.64 -4.39 -0.29
CA ARG A 55 -8.63 -5.43 -0.58
C ARG A 55 -9.98 -5.09 0.06
N ASP A 56 -9.99 -4.71 1.33
CA ASP A 56 -11.19 -4.28 2.03
C ASP A 56 -11.80 -3.03 1.38
N ALA A 57 -10.97 -2.07 0.94
CA ALA A 57 -11.44 -0.89 0.23
C ALA A 57 -12.02 -1.22 -1.15
N ALA A 58 -11.42 -2.16 -1.89
CA ALA A 58 -11.90 -2.59 -3.20
C ALA A 58 -13.22 -3.38 -3.12
N LEU A 59 -13.36 -4.25 -2.10
CA LEU A 59 -14.56 -5.07 -1.92
C LEU A 59 -15.72 -4.32 -1.26
N ASN A 60 -15.43 -3.35 -0.38
CA ASN A 60 -16.45 -2.61 0.36
C ASN A 60 -16.70 -1.19 -0.17
N GLY A 61 -16.01 -0.76 -1.24
CA GLY A 61 -16.28 0.45 -2.06
C GLY A 61 -16.15 1.83 -1.39
N CYS A 62 -16.28 1.93 -0.06
CA CYS A 62 -16.60 3.17 0.64
C CYS A 62 -15.42 3.91 1.30
N GLN A 63 -14.17 3.45 1.16
CA GLN A 63 -13.02 4.02 1.90
C GLN A 63 -11.86 4.53 1.04
N PHE A 64 -11.91 4.33 -0.28
CA PHE A 64 -10.78 4.62 -1.17
C PHE A 64 -10.47 6.13 -1.28
N ILE A 65 -11.50 6.99 -1.24
CA ILE A 65 -11.37 8.43 -1.44
C ILE A 65 -10.73 9.14 -0.22
N HIS A 66 -10.99 8.67 1.00
CA HIS A 66 -10.44 9.28 2.22
C HIS A 66 -8.99 8.86 2.51
N ILE A 67 -8.58 7.68 2.03
CA ILE A 67 -7.21 7.16 2.15
C ILE A 67 -6.23 7.91 1.23
N LEU A 68 -6.71 8.43 0.11
CA LEU A 68 -5.93 9.17 -0.88
C LEU A 68 -5.48 10.56 -0.42
N SER A 69 -6.25 11.22 0.45
CA SER A 69 -5.96 12.57 0.98
C SER A 69 -4.59 12.68 1.68
N PRO A 70 -4.25 11.83 2.67
CA PRO A 70 -2.93 11.89 3.31
C PRO A 70 -1.80 11.34 2.42
N ILE A 71 -2.11 10.51 1.41
CA ILE A 71 -1.12 9.94 0.49
C ILE A 71 -0.65 10.97 -0.53
N TYR A 72 -1.55 11.82 -1.05
CA TYR A 72 -1.19 12.95 -1.90
C TYR A 72 -0.31 13.96 -1.16
N LEU A 73 -0.60 14.24 0.11
CA LEU A 73 0.21 15.16 0.93
C LEU A 73 1.62 14.61 1.18
N GLY A 74 1.75 13.31 1.44
CA GLY A 74 3.04 12.64 1.62
C GLY A 74 3.86 12.49 0.33
N PHE A 75 3.21 12.34 -0.83
CA PHE A 75 3.87 12.33 -2.13
C PHE A 75 4.34 13.73 -2.53
N CYS A 76 3.56 14.76 -2.23
CA CYS A 76 3.95 16.16 -2.45
C CYS A 76 5.17 16.56 -1.61
N ALA A 77 5.26 16.09 -0.36
CA ALA A 77 6.42 16.33 0.52
C ALA A 77 7.68 15.51 0.19
N LEU A 78 7.59 14.49 -0.67
CA LEU A 78 8.75 13.69 -1.10
C LEU A 78 9.30 14.16 -2.47
N VAL A 79 8.51 14.98 -3.19
CA VAL A 79 8.82 15.46 -4.55
C VAL A 79 9.09 16.98 -4.59
N ALA A 80 8.74 17.73 -3.53
CA ALA A 80 9.13 19.13 -3.32
C ALA A 80 10.43 19.22 -2.50
#